data_AF-A0A136WCI9-F1
#
_entry.id   AF-A0A136WCI9-F1
#
_cell.length_a   1.000
_cell.length_b   1.000
_cell.length_c   1.000
_cell.angle_alpha   90.00
_cell.angle_beta   90.00
_cell.angle_gamma   90.00
#
_symmetry.space_group_name_H-M   'P 1'
#
loop_
_entity.id
_entity.type
_entity.pdbx_description
1 polymer ?
#
loop_
_entity_poly.entity_id
_entity_poly.type
_entity_poly.pdbx_seq_one_letter_code
_entity_poly.pdbx_strand_id
1 'polypeptide(L)' 'MALERFGEDTRHMIVEASSPVDFKGERMRLFLADNGYQKVLESKKRDEIKVKRHAKVLNEYLFYDKLKQEIR' A
#
# COMPACT_ATOMS: atom_id res chain seq x y z
N MET A 1 -25.73 -7.17 3.49
CA MET A 1 -25.18 -5.81 3.27
C MET A 1 -23.86 -6.00 2.54
N ALA A 2 -23.85 -5.77 1.23
CA ALA A 2 -22.69 -6.00 0.39
C ALA A 2 -21.62 -4.97 0.73
N LEU A 3 -20.51 -5.45 1.26
CA LEU A 3 -19.39 -4.65 1.67
C LEU A 3 -18.62 -4.30 0.41
N GLU A 4 -19.00 -3.22 -0.27
CA GLU A 4 -18.23 -2.59 -1.36
C GLU A 4 -16.91 -2.07 -0.79
N ARG A 5 -16.03 -2.99 -0.36
CA ARG A 5 -14.85 -2.69 0.44
C ARG A 5 -13.64 -2.34 -0.41
N PHE A 6 -13.67 -2.72 -1.68
CA PHE A 6 -12.61 -2.55 -2.65
C PHE A 6 -13.26 -2.24 -4.00
N GLY A 7 -12.80 -1.21 -4.71
CA GLY A 7 -13.22 -1.02 -6.09
C GLY A 7 -12.85 -2.26 -6.90
N GLU A 8 -13.63 -2.65 -7.90
CA GLU A 8 -13.44 -3.90 -8.67
C GLU A 8 -12.01 -4.08 -9.23
N ASP A 9 -11.29 -2.98 -9.45
CA ASP A 9 -9.91 -2.98 -9.93
C ASP A 9 -8.83 -2.99 -8.83
N THR A 10 -9.22 -2.99 -7.56
CA THR A 10 -8.30 -2.92 -6.43
C THR A 10 -7.55 -4.25 -6.25
N ARG A 11 -6.27 -4.25 -6.60
CA ARG A 11 -5.39 -5.44 -6.50
C ARG A 11 -4.26 -5.27 -5.50
N HIS A 12 -4.03 -4.05 -5.01
CA HIS A 12 -2.91 -3.73 -4.14
C HIS A 12 -3.37 -2.97 -2.91
N MET A 13 -2.80 -3.33 -1.78
CA MET A 13 -2.87 -2.59 -0.53
C MET A 13 -1.45 -2.18 -0.18
N ILE A 14 -1.26 -0.92 0.19
CA ILE A 14 -0.01 -0.43 0.74
C ILE A 14 -0.26 0.20 2.10
N VAL A 15 0.72 0.06 2.98
CA VAL A 15 0.77 0.77 4.25
C VAL A 15 1.90 1.77 4.15
N GLU A 16 1.53 3.04 4.03
CA GLU A 16 2.48 4.13 4.19
C GLU A 16 2.78 4.31 5.67
N ALA A 17 4.07 4.46 5.98
CA ALA A 17 4.48 4.82 7.32
C ALA A 17 4.82 6.30 7.34
N SER A 18 3.81 7.11 7.64
CA SER A 18 3.87 8.56 7.90
C SER A 18 4.81 9.32 6.96
N SER A 19 4.23 10.00 5.98
CA SER A 19 4.86 11.14 5.32
C SER A 19 5.64 12.04 6.31
N PRO A 20 6.75 12.68 5.92
CA PRO A 20 7.58 13.52 6.78
C PRO A 20 6.85 14.72 7.43
N VAL A 21 5.62 15.02 7.01
CA VAL A 21 4.75 16.04 7.62
C VAL A 21 4.04 15.46 8.86
N ASP A 22 4.80 15.39 9.95
CA ASP A 22 4.38 15.61 11.34
C ASP A 22 3.02 15.08 11.84
N PHE A 23 2.62 13.84 11.51
CA PHE A 23 1.57 13.14 12.28
C PHE A 23 2.07 11.78 12.79
N LYS A 24 2.59 11.83 14.02
CA LYS A 24 3.20 10.73 14.77
C LYS A 24 2.16 9.66 15.12
N GLY A 25 1.79 8.80 14.17
CA GLY A 25 1.08 7.56 14.48
C GLY A 25 0.13 7.01 13.43
N GLU A 26 -0.31 7.81 12.46
CA GLU A 26 -1.29 7.35 11.47
C GLU A 26 -0.62 6.61 10.32
N ARG A 27 -0.72 5.27 10.37
CA ARG A 27 -0.37 4.41 9.24
C ARG A 27 -1.51 4.48 8.24
N MET A 28 -1.35 5.25 7.17
CA MET A 28 -2.35 5.30 6.12
C MET A 28 -2.32 3.99 5.34
N ARG A 29 -3.48 3.33 5.29
CA ARG A 29 -3.71 2.14 4.46
C ARG A 29 -4.40 2.59 3.19
N LEU A 30 -3.70 2.46 2.07
CA LEU A 30 -4.21 2.81 0.75
C LEU A 30 -4.52 1.53 -0.02
N PHE A 31 -5.68 1.52 -0.67
CA PHE A 31 -6.13 0.47 -1.57
C PHE A 31 -6.09 1.01 -2.98
N LEU A 32 -5.31 0.36 -3.83
CA LEU A 32 -4.94 0.85 -5.15
C LEU A 32 -5.16 -0.23 -6.19
N ALA A 33 -5.61 0.23 -7.35
CA ALA A 33 -5.52 -0.46 -8.61
C ALA A 33 -4.06 -0.70 -9.03
N ASP A 34 -3.84 -1.55 -10.03
CA ASP A 34 -2.51 -1.77 -10.63
C ASP A 34 -1.91 -0.43 -11.12
N ASN A 35 -2.73 0.41 -11.77
CA ASN A 35 -2.32 1.76 -12.20
C ASN A 35 -1.97 2.68 -11.02
N GLY A 36 -2.70 2.57 -9.91
CA GLY A 36 -2.48 3.39 -8.72
C GLY A 36 -1.19 2.99 -8.02
N TYR A 37 -0.90 1.68 -8.01
CA TYR A 37 0.33 1.13 -7.46
C TYR A 37 1.57 1.55 -8.26
N GLN A 38 1.47 1.61 -9.60
CA GLN A 38 2.55 2.17 -10.45
C GLN A 38 2.91 3.61 -10.05
N LYS A 39 1.92 4.50 -9.87
CA LYS A 39 2.14 5.89 -9.44
C LYS A 39 2.79 5.97 -8.06
N VAL A 40 2.41 5.07 -7.15
CA VAL A 40 3.04 4.93 -5.83
C VAL A 40 4.50 4.50 -5.97
N LEU A 41 4.83 3.55 -6.85
CA LEU A 41 6.22 3.18 -7.08
C LEU A 41 7.06 4.35 -7.60
N GLU A 42 6.50 5.20 -8.46
CA GLU A 42 7.16 6.42 -8.92
C GLU A 42 7.35 7.45 -7.80
N SER A 43 6.31 7.69 -7.01
CA SER A 43 6.38 8.59 -5.85
C SER A 43 7.36 8.07 -4.78
N LYS A 44 7.45 6.75 -4.61
CA LYS A 44 8.45 6.10 -3.75
C LYS A 44 9.86 6.31 -4.29
N LYS A 45 10.07 6.26 -5.61
CA LYS A 45 11.37 6.57 -6.23
C LYS A 45 11.77 8.04 -6.04
N ARG A 46 10.79 8.94 -5.97
CA ARG A 46 10.99 10.37 -5.68
C ARG A 46 11.20 10.67 -4.18
N ASP A 47 11.20 9.65 -3.32
CA ASP A 47 11.19 9.73 -1.85
C ASP A 47 10.01 10.55 -1.26
N GLU A 48 8.97 10.79 -2.05
CA GLU A 48 7.77 11.52 -1.62
C GLU A 48 6.90 10.66 -0.70
N ILE A 49 6.91 9.34 -0.89
CA ILE A 49 6.15 8.39 -0.07
C ILE A 49 7.00 7.22 0.41
N LYS A 50 6.78 6.80 1.66
CA LYS A 50 7.48 5.66 2.28
C LYS A 50 6.54 4.48 2.50
N VAL A 51 6.51 3.58 1.51
CA VAL A 51 5.77 2.32 1.59
C VAL A 51 6.52 1.34 2.49
N LYS A 52 5.97 1.03 3.68
CA LYS A 52 6.55 0.05 4.61
C LYS A 52 6.04 -1.37 4.39
N ARG A 53 4.78 -1.52 4.01
CA ARG A 53 4.19 -2.83 3.73
C ARG A 53 3.37 -2.77 2.45
N HIS A 54 3.44 -3.84 1.68
CA HIS A 54 2.59 -4.07 0.52
C HIS A 54 1.85 -5.38 0.74
N ALA A 55 0.62 -5.46 0.24
CA ALA A 55 -0.15 -6.68 0.18
C ALA A 55 -0.92 -6.71 -1.14
N LYS A 56 -1.10 -7.91 -1.69
CA LYS A 56 -2.02 -8.12 -2.82
C LYS A 56 -3.41 -8.43 -2.27
N VAL A 57 -4.41 -7.80 -2.87
CA VAL A 57 -5.82 -8.06 -2.58
C VAL A 57 -6.32 -9.00 -3.68
N LEU A 58 -6.79 -10.18 -3.29
CA LEU A 58 -7.29 -11.21 -4.22
C LEU A 58 -8.54 -11.82 -3.62
N ASN A 59 -9.69 -11.63 -4.28
CA ASN A 59 -10.97 -12.22 -3.89
C ASN A 59 -11.26 -12.05 -2.38
N GLU A 60 -11.09 -10.82 -1.87
CA GLU A 60 -11.27 -10.40 -0.47
C GLU A 60 -10.16 -10.82 0.51
N TYR A 61 -9.16 -11.59 0.07
CA TYR A 61 -8.01 -11.98 0.87
C TYR A 61 -6.82 -11.04 0.68
N LEU A 62 -6.10 -10.78 1.79
CA LEU A 62 -4.91 -9.95 1.84
C LEU A 62 -3.65 -10.80 1.93
N PHE A 63 -2.86 -10.78 0.86
CA PHE A 63 -1.59 -11.47 0.75
C PHE A 63 -0.46 -10.47 0.96
N TYR A 64 0.02 -10.32 2.20
CA TYR A 64 1.16 -9.45 2.47
C TYR A 64 2.38 -9.92 1.69
N ASP A 65 2.92 -9.01 0.89
CA ASP A 65 4.21 -9.19 0.27
C ASP A 65 5.23 -9.11 1.42
N LYS A 66 5.80 -10.27 1.77
CA LYS A 66 6.97 -10.31 2.64
C LYS A 66 8.08 -9.67 1.84
N LEU A 67 8.18 -8.33 1.92
CA LEU A 67 9.40 -7.60 1.63
C LEU A 67 10.50 -8.42 2.29
N LYS A 68 11.31 -9.09 1.47
CA LYS A 68 12.53 -9.75 1.89
C LYS A 68 13.22 -8.74 2.80
N GLN A 69 13.15 -8.99 4.10
CA GLN A 69 14.12 -8.40 4.99
C GLN A 69 15.42 -9.01 4.49
N GLU A 70 16.15 -8.24 3.70
CA GLU A 70 17.57 -8.48 3.48
C GLU A 70 18.18 -8.41 4.88
N ILE A 71 18.29 -9.59 5.49
CA ILE A 71 19.11 -9.82 6.67
C ILE A 71 20.52 -9.58 6.14
N ARG A 72 21.03 -8.37 6.40
CA ARG A 72 22.42 -8.01 6.17
C ARG A 72 23.19 -8.15 7.46
#